data_AF-A0A2V2GRV0-F1
#
_entry.id   AF-A0A2V2GRV0-F1
#
_cell.length_a   1.000
_cell.length_b   1.000
_cell.length_c   1.000
_cell.angle_alpha   90.00
_cell.angle_beta   90.00
_cell.angle_gamma   90.00
#
_symmetry.space_group_name_H-M   'P 1'
#
loop_
_entity.id
_entity.type
_entity.pdbx_description
1 polymer ?
#
loop_
_entity_poly.entity_id
_entity_poly.type
_entity_poly.pdbx_seq_one_letter_code
_entity_poly.pdbx_strand_id
1 'polypeptide(L)' 'MKFTINKDTNVRKAFIDNGKCVAVFGVAADLLKANVLLEVAQGCEQNIVVIQAPDWRITEHESIDQAKRFIGEFHYSL' A
#
# COMPACT_ATOMS: atom_id res chain seq x y z
N MET A 1 14.65 -3.92 -0.15
CA MET A 1 13.36 -3.19 -0.30
C MET A 1 13.39 -1.86 0.44
N LYS A 2 12.86 -0.81 -0.18
CA LYS A 2 12.76 0.55 0.37
C LYS A 2 11.30 0.98 0.49
N PHE A 3 10.95 1.56 1.64
CA PHE A 3 9.63 2.15 1.87
C PHE A 3 9.74 3.67 1.97
N THR A 4 8.76 4.37 1.41
CA THR A 4 8.67 5.84 1.46
C THR A 4 7.28 6.24 1.93
N ILE A 5 7.15 7.47 2.43
CA ILE A 5 5.88 8.09 2.80
C ILE A 5 5.83 9.51 2.25
N ASN A 6 4.72 9.87 1.62
CA ASN A 6 4.36 11.27 1.38
C ASN A 6 3.76 11.80 2.69
N LYS A 7 4.35 12.85 3.26
CA LYS A 7 3.92 13.42 4.55
C LYS A 7 2.64 14.24 4.45
N ASP A 8 2.27 14.71 3.26
CA ASP A 8 1.06 15.51 3.05
C ASP A 8 -0.17 14.62 2.93
N THR A 9 0.00 13.41 2.37
CA THR A 9 -1.11 12.48 2.10
C THR A 9 -1.07 11.20 2.94
N ASN A 10 -0.01 10.97 3.71
CA ASN A 10 0.29 9.71 4.42
C ASN A 10 0.37 8.45 3.53
N VAL A 11 0.29 8.60 2.21
CA VAL A 11 0.42 7.49 1.25
C VAL A 11 1.85 6.98 1.24
N ARG A 12 2.00 5.67 1.30
CA ARG A 12 3.29 4.98 1.30
C ARG A 12 3.51 4.24 -0.01
N LYS A 13 4.77 4.11 -0.40
CA LYS A 13 5.19 3.33 -1.58
C LYS A 13 6.31 2.38 -1.20
N ALA A 14 6.28 1.17 -1.75
CA ALA A 14 7.32 0.16 -1.61
C ALA A 14 8.07 -0.04 -2.93
N PHE A 15 9.40 -0.09 -2.86
CA PHE A 15 10.29 -0.24 -3.99
C PHE A 15 11.25 -1.41 -3.77
N ILE A 16 11.44 -2.24 -4.79
CA ILE A 16 12.51 -3.26 -4.80
C ILE A 16 13.87 -2.60 -5.14
N ASP A 17 14.95 -3.36 -5.01
CA ASP A 17 16.32 -2.81 -5.03
C ASP A 17 16.73 -2.20 -6.37
N ASN A 18 16.08 -2.60 -7.48
CA ASN A 18 16.26 -1.97 -8.80
C ASN A 18 15.46 -0.65 -8.97
N GLY A 19 14.78 -0.18 -7.92
CA GLY A 19 13.99 1.06 -7.94
C GLY A 19 12.57 0.94 -8.48
N LYS A 20 12.12 -0.25 -8.90
CA LYS A 20 10.74 -0.48 -9.35
C LYS A 20 9.77 -0.40 -8.16
N CYS A 21 8.70 0.38 -8.31
CA CYS A 21 7.59 0.45 -7.35
C CYS A 21 6.75 -0.83 -7.47
N VAL A 22 6.50 -1.50 -6.34
CA VAL A 22 5.80 -2.79 -6.28
C VAL A 22 4.54 -2.75 -5.44
N ALA A 23 4.36 -1.72 -4.61
CA ALA A 23 3.10 -1.48 -3.91
C ALA A 23 2.89 -0.01 -3.55
N VAL A 24 1.63 0.39 -3.49
CA VAL A 24 1.16 1.61 -2.81
C VAL A 24 0.32 1.17 -1.62
N PHE A 25 0.51 1.76 -0.45
CA PHE A 25 -0.24 1.35 0.74
C PHE A 25 -0.43 2.49 1.74
N GLY A 26 -1.41 2.35 2.62
CA GLY A 26 -1.75 3.39 3.59
C GLY A 26 -3.09 3.11 4.25
N VAL A 27 -3.52 4.00 5.14
CA VAL A 27 -4.87 3.96 5.71
C VAL A 27 -5.88 4.19 4.58
N ALA A 28 -6.97 3.41 4.54
CA ALA A 28 -7.98 3.47 3.48
C ALA A 28 -8.53 4.90 3.27
N ALA A 29 -8.84 5.62 4.36
CA ALA A 29 -9.29 7.01 4.29
C ALA A 29 -8.27 7.96 3.66
N ASP A 30 -6.98 7.75 3.93
CA ASP A 30 -5.90 8.59 3.37
C ASP A 30 -5.69 8.30 1.89
N LEU A 31 -5.79 7.02 1.49
CA LEU A 31 -5.74 6.63 0.09
C LEU A 31 -6.94 7.16 -0.70
N LEU A 32 -8.14 7.19 -0.10
CA LEU A 32 -9.33 7.79 -0.70
C LEU A 32 -9.14 9.31 -0.88
N LYS A 33 -8.71 10.03 0.15
CA LYS A 33 -8.41 11.48 0.07
C LYS A 33 -7.34 11.81 -0.97
N ALA A 34 -6.38 10.91 -1.16
CA ALA A 34 -5.32 11.06 -2.15
C ALA A 34 -5.73 10.63 -3.56
N ASN A 35 -7.00 10.28 -3.80
CA ASN A 35 -7.51 9.74 -5.07
C ASN A 35 -6.77 8.48 -5.56
N VAL A 36 -6.27 7.67 -4.62
CA VAL A 36 -5.66 6.37 -4.91
C VAL A 36 -6.71 5.26 -4.89
N LEU A 37 -7.67 5.34 -3.96
CA LEU A 37 -8.88 4.52 -3.95
C LEU A 37 -10.05 5.35 -4.48
N LEU A 38 -11.01 4.69 -5.14
CA LEU A 38 -12.24 5.32 -5.62
C LEU A 38 -13.33 5.34 -4.55
N GLU A 39 -13.41 4.30 -3.74
CA GLU A 39 -14.38 4.13 -2.67
C GLU A 39 -13.78 3.31 -1.53
N VAL A 40 -14.38 3.46 -0.34
CA VAL A 40 -14.06 2.65 0.85
C VAL A 40 -15.39 2.30 1.50
N ALA A 41 -15.58 1.01 1.81
CA ALA A 41 -16.79 0.54 2.49
C ALA A 41 -16.85 1.11 3.91
N GLN A 42 -18.07 1.40 4.38
CA GLN A 42 -18.29 1.93 5.72
C GLN A 42 -17.72 0.98 6.79
N GLY A 43 -16.90 1.51 7.69
CA GLY A 43 -16.22 0.75 8.75
C GLY A 43 -14.83 0.26 8.38
N CYS A 44 -14.40 0.37 7.12
CA CYS A 44 -13.07 -0.04 6.65
C CYS A 44 -12.08 1.15 6.56
N GLU A 45 -12.48 2.36 6.93
CA GLU A 45 -11.72 3.59 6.73
C GLU A 45 -10.35 3.60 7.43
N GLN A 46 -10.23 2.83 8.51
CA GLN A 46 -8.99 2.71 9.30
C GLN A 46 -8.09 1.54 8.89
N ASN A 47 -8.56 0.67 7.98
CA ASN A 47 -7.77 -0.48 7.54
C ASN A 47 -6.55 -0.02 6.75
N ILE A 48 -5.46 -0.76 6.86
CA ILE A 48 -4.28 -0.55 6.02
C ILE A 48 -4.49 -1.32 4.73
N VAL A 49 -4.65 -0.58 3.63
CA VAL A 49 -4.82 -1.16 2.31
C VAL A 49 -3.47 -1.21 1.61
N VAL A 50 -3.16 -2.36 1.00
CA VAL A 50 -2.01 -2.57 0.12
C VAL A 50 -2.52 -2.81 -1.29
N ILE A 51 -2.04 -2.01 -2.24
CA ILE A 51 -2.31 -2.14 -3.67
C ILE A 51 -1.02 -2.59 -4.34
N GLN A 52 -0.98 -3.85 -4.75
CA GLN A 52 0.19 -4.49 -5.36
C GLN A 52 0.27 -4.18 -6.87
N ALA A 53 1.45 -3.81 -7.35
CA ALA A 53 1.74 -3.71 -8.78
C ALA A 53 2.45 -4.99 -9.28
N PRO A 54 2.29 -5.36 -10.57
CA PRO A 54 1.48 -4.70 -11.60
C PRO A 54 0.02 -5.19 -11.65
N ASP A 55 -0.34 -6.21 -10.87
CA ASP A 55 -1.65 -6.89 -10.96
C ASP A 55 -2.80 -6.10 -10.32
N TRP A 56 -2.50 -4.97 -9.65
CA TRP A 56 -3.44 -4.12 -8.92
C TRP A 56 -4.28 -4.85 -7.88
N ARG A 57 -3.75 -5.95 -7.32
CA ARG A 57 -4.41 -6.69 -6.24
C ARG A 57 -4.47 -5.85 -4.99
N ILE A 58 -5.63 -5.84 -4.34
CA ILE A 58 -5.90 -5.09 -3.12
C ILE A 58 -6.00 -6.08 -1.97
N THR A 59 -5.26 -5.83 -0.89
CA THR A 59 -5.37 -6.57 0.37
C THR A 59 -5.45 -5.61 1.55
N GLU A 60 -6.09 -6.05 2.62
CA GLU A 60 -6.30 -5.26 3.83
C GLU A 60 -5.54 -5.88 5.02
N HIS A 61 -5.02 -5.01 5.89
CA HIS A 61 -4.19 -5.37 7.03
C HIS A 61 -4.56 -4.49 8.22
N GLU A 62 -4.34 -4.98 9.44
CA GLU A 62 -4.68 -4.24 10.67
C GLU A 62 -3.61 -3.21 11.04
N SER A 63 -2.41 -3.32 10.48
CA SER A 63 -1.28 -2.43 10.81
C SER A 63 -0.30 -2.24 9.66
N ILE A 64 0.43 -1.12 9.72
CA ILE A 64 1.50 -0.79 8.76
C ILE A 64 2.59 -1.86 8.76
N ASP A 65 2.89 -2.47 9.90
CA ASP A 65 3.94 -3.49 9.98
C ASP A 65 3.50 -4.82 9.40
N GLN A 66 2.25 -5.23 9.57
CA GLN A 66 1.68 -6.38 8.85
C GLN A 66 1.73 -6.16 7.34
N ALA A 67 1.29 -4.98 6.86
CA ALA A 67 1.34 -4.63 5.45
C ALA A 67 2.78 -4.69 4.88
N LYS A 68 3.78 -4.19 5.62
CA LYS A 68 5.19 -4.27 5.20
C LYS A 68 5.70 -5.71 5.14
N ARG A 69 5.33 -6.58 6.11
CA ARG A 69 5.70 -8.00 6.09
C ARG A 69 5.11 -8.69 4.86
N PHE A 70 3.81 -8.49 4.62
CA PHE A 70 3.12 -9.00 3.44
C PHE A 70 3.79 -8.56 2.12
N ILE A 71 4.14 -7.28 1.98
CA ILE A 71 4.86 -6.79 0.79
C ILE A 71 6.25 -7.44 0.66
N GLY A 72 6.91 -7.71 1.79
CA GLY A 72 8.20 -8.40 1.84
C GLY A 72 8.17 -9.83 1.28
N GLU A 73 7.01 -10.47 1.28
CA GLU A 73 6.80 -11.85 0.79
C GLU A 73 6.46 -11.92 -0.71
N PHE A 74 6.33 -10.78 -1.40
CA PHE A 74 6.05 -10.78 -2.83
C PHE A 74 7.16 -11.51 -3.58
N HIS A 75 6.78 -12.56 -4.33
CA HIS A 75 7.70 -13.22 -5.25
C HIS A 75 7.88 -12.35 -6.49
N TYR A 76 9.01 -11.65 -6.55
CA TYR A 76 9.41 -10.88 -7.72
C TYR A 76 10.05 -11.83 -8.72
N SER A 77 9.36 -12.17 -9.81
CA SER A 77 10.01 -12.74 -10.99
C SER A 77 10.97 -11.68 -11.53
N LEU A 78 12.27 -11.96 -11.41
CA LEU A 78 13.34 -11.16 -12.02
C LEU A 78 13.20 -11.09 -13.54
#